data_AF-A0AAN7CM93-F1
#
_entry.id   AF-A0AAN7CM93-F1
#
_cell.length_a   1.000
_cell.length_b   1.000
_cell.length_c   1.000
_cell.angle_alpha   90.00
_cell.angle_beta   90.00
_cell.angle_gamma   90.00
#
_symmetry.space_group_name_H-M   'P 1'
#
loop_
_entity.id
_entity.type
_entity.pdbx_description
1 polymer ?
#
loop_
_entity_poly.entity_id
_entity_poly.type
_entity_poly.pdbx_seq_one_letter_code
_entity_poly.pdbx_strand_id
1 'polypeptide(L)'
;MTWISTTLRASVLFGLLAVASVEAASPTPGPLRQRSPHVDLSVSEPSPATVTAVSECHLHGTVQYCQAGTSEFRIVSGTATVSSYTDCHEHGAETFCMAPTGEVEIIAAQAAQTETPTPTQADSVSSSITAVSECHAHGSALFCMAGTAEYEVHTTVTATQDIPPSFTGCHSHGSETVCIGPNGDEVELHPAVEEEEGDHSGHESSDHGSSGQRCHFHAGVEHCTGGSEEEQSCARVERDYNIRLRVGLLFVMLATSSIGVFTPILVASYVSPSHHVFTVLRQFGTGVIISTAFIHLYTHAHLMFANECLGELSYESTASAILMAGLFLSFLVEYAGNRLIQWHESKAKAGNVESAGHNDATPTARTDMVNITVLEAGVIFHSLLIGLTLVVAGDSFFLTLFAVIVFHQMFEGLALGTRIAALGRPCLTSAPASGHGHGHGDGHNHAHGHEHYHTHNHATTAGGTEPAEPKTAHPPTEDEATSTASTASPAAVSPSASQHVSLRKKLLLALAFALVTPLGMAIGIGALRQFNGNDPATVIAIGTLDALSAGILVWVGVVEMWAHDWMLGGEMTRAGPIRTVLGFLALVVGMALMSLLGKWA
;
A
#
# COMPACT_ATOMS: atom_id res chain seq x y z
N MET A 1 -21.56 -1.04 30.68
CA MET A 1 -22.32 -0.86 29.42
C MET A 1 -22.31 0.58 28.89
N THR A 2 -22.08 1.60 29.71
CA THR A 2 -22.00 3.01 29.28
C THR A 2 -20.66 3.43 28.65
N TRP A 3 -19.54 2.75 28.98
CA TRP A 3 -18.19 3.10 28.48
C TRP A 3 -17.96 2.69 27.02
N ILE A 4 -18.47 1.52 26.61
CA ILE A 4 -18.40 1.02 25.22
C ILE A 4 -19.19 1.92 24.27
N SER A 5 -20.30 2.50 24.72
CA SER A 5 -21.09 3.45 23.92
C SER A 5 -20.36 4.78 23.71
N THR A 6 -19.49 5.21 24.63
CA THR A 6 -18.78 6.49 24.53
C THR A 6 -17.52 6.40 23.67
N THR A 7 -16.79 5.28 23.71
CA THR A 7 -15.64 5.04 22.83
C THR A 7 -16.08 4.77 21.39
N LEU A 8 -17.12 3.96 21.19
CA LEU A 8 -17.66 3.70 19.85
C LEU A 8 -18.26 4.99 19.24
N ARG A 9 -18.93 5.82 20.05
CA ARG A 9 -19.38 7.15 19.60
C ARG A 9 -18.23 8.08 19.30
N ALA A 10 -17.15 8.11 20.09
CA ALA A 10 -16.01 8.98 19.84
C ALA A 10 -15.24 8.59 18.57
N SER A 11 -15.05 7.30 18.31
CA SER A 11 -14.38 6.79 17.09
C SER A 11 -15.24 7.00 15.84
N VAL A 12 -16.56 6.82 15.95
CA VAL A 12 -17.51 7.12 14.85
C VAL A 12 -17.64 8.62 14.62
N LEU A 13 -17.61 9.46 15.67
CA LEU A 13 -17.65 10.92 15.55
C LEU A 13 -16.35 11.49 14.96
N PHE A 14 -15.19 10.92 15.30
CA PHE A 14 -13.91 11.30 14.71
C PHE A 14 -13.81 10.89 13.24
N GLY A 15 -14.31 9.70 12.88
CA GLY A 15 -14.45 9.27 11.49
C GLY A 15 -15.41 10.16 10.70
N LEU A 16 -16.56 10.53 11.28
CA LEU A 16 -17.54 11.43 10.65
C LEU A 16 -17.06 12.88 10.54
N LEU A 17 -16.26 13.39 11.49
CA LEU A 17 -15.67 14.73 11.43
C LEU A 17 -14.53 14.82 10.40
N ALA A 18 -13.78 13.73 10.19
CA ALA A 18 -12.78 13.64 9.13
C ALA A 18 -13.44 13.59 7.73
N VAL A 19 -14.53 12.84 7.58
CA VAL A 19 -15.32 12.78 6.33
C VAL A 19 -16.02 14.12 6.05
N ALA A 20 -16.58 14.79 7.07
CA ALA A 20 -17.26 16.08 6.90
C ALA A 20 -16.31 17.25 6.52
N SER A 21 -15.00 17.09 6.66
CA SER A 21 -14.02 18.11 6.26
C SER A 21 -13.62 18.00 4.78
N VAL A 22 -13.88 16.85 4.13
CA VAL A 22 -13.63 16.64 2.69
C VAL A 22 -14.82 17.07 1.83
N GLU A 23 -16.04 17.13 2.40
CA GLU A 23 -17.27 17.57 1.72
C GLU A 23 -17.32 19.09 1.39
N ALA A 24 -16.29 19.87 1.75
CA ALA A 24 -16.29 21.33 1.56
C ALA A 24 -15.86 21.79 0.14
N ALA A 25 -15.63 20.86 -0.79
CA ALA A 25 -15.24 21.17 -2.16
C ALA A 25 -16.12 20.45 -3.20
N SER A 26 -17.43 20.78 -3.22
CA SER A 26 -18.24 20.58 -4.44
C SER A 26 -19.31 21.68 -4.57
N PRO A 27 -19.63 22.13 -5.80
CA PRO A 27 -20.48 23.30 -6.04
C PRO A 27 -21.97 22.98 -5.90
N THR A 28 -22.70 23.97 -5.40
CA THR A 28 -24.15 23.93 -5.11
C THR A 28 -25.04 23.71 -6.34
N PRO A 29 -26.21 23.05 -6.19
CA PRO A 29 -27.15 22.84 -7.29
C PRO A 29 -28.08 24.06 -7.50
N GLY A 30 -28.20 24.51 -8.74
CA GLY A 30 -29.23 25.48 -9.17
C GLY A 30 -30.62 24.86 -9.28
N PRO A 31 -31.71 25.65 -9.21
CA PRO A 31 -33.05 25.14 -8.95
C PRO A 31 -33.74 24.57 -10.21
N LEU A 32 -34.55 23.54 -9.94
CA LEU A 32 -35.45 22.84 -10.85
C LEU A 32 -36.39 23.80 -11.61
N ARG A 33 -36.44 23.68 -12.95
CA ARG A 33 -37.49 24.27 -13.78
C ARG A 33 -38.33 23.17 -14.43
N GLN A 34 -39.64 23.39 -14.31
CA GLN A 34 -40.78 22.53 -14.53
C GLN A 34 -41.03 22.19 -16.02
N ARG A 35 -41.71 21.05 -16.23
CA ARG A 35 -42.03 20.41 -17.52
C ARG A 35 -43.13 21.15 -18.33
N SER A 36 -42.94 21.13 -19.67
CA SER A 36 -43.87 21.35 -20.82
C SER A 36 -44.22 22.78 -21.28
N PRO A 37 -44.57 23.02 -22.59
CA PRO A 37 -44.71 22.08 -23.73
C PRO A 37 -43.92 22.46 -25.01
N HIS A 38 -43.97 21.56 -26.01
CA HIS A 38 -43.52 21.66 -27.40
C HIS A 38 -43.39 23.07 -28.01
N VAL A 39 -42.20 23.35 -28.57
CA VAL A 39 -42.00 24.31 -29.67
C VAL A 39 -40.97 23.70 -30.63
N ASP A 40 -41.41 23.39 -31.85
CA ASP A 40 -40.54 23.13 -33.00
C ASP A 40 -39.72 24.39 -33.31
N LEU A 41 -38.39 24.27 -33.34
CA LEU A 41 -37.49 25.26 -33.92
C LEU A 41 -36.27 24.52 -34.47
N SER A 42 -36.31 24.29 -35.78
CA SER A 42 -35.17 23.97 -36.62
C SER A 42 -34.07 25.02 -36.44
N VAL A 43 -32.91 24.61 -35.92
CA VAL A 43 -31.67 25.38 -35.92
C VAL A 43 -30.58 24.53 -36.56
N SER A 44 -30.03 25.07 -37.63
CA SER A 44 -29.02 24.53 -38.52
C SER A 44 -27.70 24.21 -37.82
N GLU A 45 -27.09 23.07 -38.14
CA GLU A 45 -25.70 22.74 -37.79
C GLU A 45 -24.69 23.71 -38.45
N PRO A 46 -23.56 24.04 -37.80
CA PRO A 46 -22.44 24.73 -38.43
C PRO A 46 -21.55 23.74 -39.21
N SER A 47 -21.33 24.04 -40.49
CA SER A 47 -20.40 23.34 -41.39
C SER A 47 -18.95 23.43 -40.91
N PRO A 48 -18.11 22.38 -41.04
CA PRO A 48 -16.66 22.50 -40.86
C PRO A 48 -16.06 23.34 -42.00
N ALA A 49 -14.98 24.06 -41.70
CA ALA A 49 -14.30 24.93 -42.66
C ALA A 49 -13.53 24.10 -43.71
N THR A 50 -13.87 24.26 -44.99
CA THR A 50 -13.18 23.63 -46.13
C THR A 50 -11.71 24.08 -46.20
N VAL A 51 -10.78 23.14 -46.09
CA VAL A 51 -9.34 23.36 -46.24
C VAL A 51 -9.02 23.60 -47.72
N THR A 52 -8.39 24.73 -48.05
CA THR A 52 -8.08 25.12 -49.46
C THR A 52 -6.59 25.07 -49.81
N ALA A 53 -5.70 25.05 -48.80
CA ALA A 53 -4.25 24.88 -48.95
C ALA A 53 -3.62 24.40 -47.63
N VAL A 54 -2.52 23.66 -47.72
CA VAL A 54 -1.67 23.24 -46.58
C VAL A 54 -0.22 23.68 -46.84
N SER A 55 0.46 24.17 -45.81
CA SER A 55 1.81 24.72 -45.87
C SER A 55 2.67 24.24 -44.70
N GLU A 56 3.95 24.63 -44.67
CA GLU A 56 4.89 24.28 -43.59
C GLU A 56 5.09 22.77 -43.42
N CYS A 57 5.26 22.08 -44.55
CA CYS A 57 5.41 20.63 -44.55
C CYS A 57 6.78 20.17 -44.03
N HIS A 58 6.80 19.17 -43.15
CA HIS A 58 8.00 18.52 -42.62
C HIS A 58 7.89 16.99 -42.67
N LEU A 59 9.02 16.30 -42.63
CA LEU A 59 9.10 14.84 -42.70
C LEU A 59 9.36 14.24 -41.32
N HIS A 60 8.61 13.19 -40.98
CA HIS A 60 8.86 12.34 -39.83
C HIS A 60 8.97 10.89 -40.32
N GLY A 61 10.20 10.36 -40.36
CA GLY A 61 10.50 9.10 -41.02
C GLY A 61 10.28 9.19 -42.54
N THR A 62 9.41 8.35 -43.08
CA THR A 62 9.02 8.35 -44.50
C THR A 62 7.69 9.06 -44.77
N VAL A 63 7.06 9.66 -43.75
CA VAL A 63 5.74 10.29 -43.83
C VAL A 63 5.88 11.81 -43.74
N GLN A 64 5.13 12.55 -44.56
CA GLN A 64 5.15 14.02 -44.59
C GLN A 64 3.89 14.60 -43.92
N TYR A 65 4.09 15.59 -43.05
CA TYR A 65 3.07 16.31 -42.30
C TYR A 65 3.08 17.78 -42.67
N CYS A 66 1.93 18.40 -42.90
CA CYS A 66 1.73 19.80 -43.30
C CYS A 66 0.66 20.46 -42.43
N GLN A 67 0.67 21.78 -42.30
CA GLN A 67 -0.29 22.51 -41.47
C GLN A 67 -1.25 23.37 -42.31
N ALA A 68 -2.52 23.44 -41.89
CA ALA A 68 -3.45 24.48 -42.31
C ALA A 68 -4.04 25.14 -41.06
N GLY A 69 -3.59 26.37 -40.77
CA GLY A 69 -3.93 27.06 -39.53
C GLY A 69 -3.31 26.36 -38.31
N THR A 70 -4.14 25.92 -37.36
CA THR A 70 -3.70 25.18 -36.15
C THR A 70 -3.83 23.66 -36.29
N SER A 71 -4.29 23.17 -37.44
CA SER A 71 -4.52 21.75 -37.67
C SER A 71 -3.40 21.16 -38.51
N GLU A 72 -2.87 20.02 -38.08
CA GLU A 72 -1.87 19.26 -38.81
C GLU A 72 -2.56 18.22 -39.71
N PHE A 73 -1.98 17.97 -40.87
CA PHE A 73 -2.47 17.04 -41.88
C PHE A 73 -1.33 16.16 -42.36
N ARG A 74 -1.60 14.87 -42.52
CA ARG A 74 -0.68 13.88 -43.08
C ARG A 74 -0.93 13.71 -44.57
N ILE A 75 0.12 13.69 -45.38
CA ILE A 75 0.06 13.35 -46.81
C ILE A 75 0.10 11.82 -46.95
N VAL A 76 -0.93 11.23 -47.57
CA VAL A 76 -1.13 9.77 -47.61
C VAL A 76 -0.71 9.16 -48.95
N SER A 77 -0.89 9.89 -50.05
CA SER A 77 -0.61 9.41 -51.40
C SER A 77 0.14 10.47 -52.21
N GLY A 78 1.37 10.16 -52.64
CA GLY A 78 2.18 11.05 -53.49
C GLY A 78 3.69 10.81 -53.38
N THR A 79 4.41 10.85 -54.50
CA THR A 79 5.88 10.70 -54.53
C THR A 79 6.63 12.04 -54.43
N ALA A 80 5.91 13.17 -54.43
CA ALA A 80 6.50 14.50 -54.44
C ALA A 80 6.48 15.13 -53.04
N THR A 81 7.66 15.25 -52.44
CA THR A 81 7.87 16.00 -51.21
C THR A 81 8.04 17.48 -51.54
N VAL A 82 7.00 18.29 -51.30
CA VAL A 82 7.02 19.74 -51.50
C VAL A 82 6.71 20.48 -50.21
N SER A 83 7.10 21.75 -50.12
CA SER A 83 6.94 22.55 -48.90
C SER A 83 5.50 23.04 -48.64
N SER A 84 4.62 22.95 -49.63
CA SER A 84 3.21 23.36 -49.56
C SER A 84 2.40 22.75 -50.70
N TYR A 85 1.11 22.50 -50.45
CA TYR A 85 0.12 22.07 -51.43
C TYR A 85 -1.05 23.06 -51.46
N THR A 86 -1.59 23.32 -52.64
CA THR A 86 -2.65 24.32 -52.86
C THR A 86 -3.79 23.70 -53.65
N ASP A 87 -4.93 24.39 -53.73
CA ASP A 87 -6.10 23.95 -54.50
C ASP A 87 -6.70 22.65 -53.94
N CYS A 88 -6.84 22.62 -52.61
CA CYS A 88 -7.43 21.50 -51.90
C CYS A 88 -8.94 21.47 -52.10
N HIS A 89 -9.47 20.30 -52.44
CA HIS A 89 -10.89 20.07 -52.71
C HIS A 89 -11.33 18.69 -52.23
N GLU A 90 -12.61 18.54 -51.93
CA GLU A 90 -13.16 17.30 -51.37
C GLU A 90 -13.76 16.41 -52.47
N HIS A 91 -13.48 15.12 -52.41
CA HIS A 91 -14.17 14.07 -53.16
C HIS A 91 -14.84 13.13 -52.16
N GLY A 92 -16.13 13.37 -51.88
CA GLY A 92 -16.84 12.61 -50.86
C GLY A 92 -16.38 12.99 -49.45
N ALA A 93 -15.79 12.04 -48.71
CA ALA A 93 -15.28 12.26 -47.35
C ALA A 93 -13.76 12.52 -47.31
N GLU A 94 -13.09 12.46 -48.46
CA GLU A 94 -11.63 12.58 -48.58
C GLU A 94 -11.26 13.96 -49.15
N THR A 95 -10.15 14.53 -48.69
CA THR A 95 -9.64 15.84 -49.18
C THR A 95 -8.36 15.64 -49.98
N PHE A 96 -8.33 16.17 -51.20
CA PHE A 96 -7.18 16.11 -52.11
C PHE A 96 -6.62 17.50 -52.37
N CYS A 97 -5.29 17.63 -52.44
CA CYS A 97 -4.58 18.87 -52.75
C CYS A 97 -3.68 18.70 -53.96
N MET A 98 -3.46 19.76 -54.73
CA MET A 98 -2.64 19.70 -55.94
C MET A 98 -1.14 19.80 -55.61
N ALA A 99 -0.36 18.83 -56.08
CA ALA A 99 1.10 18.85 -56.11
C ALA A 99 1.60 19.10 -57.54
N PRO A 100 2.90 19.45 -57.73
CA PRO A 100 3.45 19.66 -59.07
C PRO A 100 3.39 18.45 -60.00
N THR A 101 3.24 17.23 -59.44
CA THR A 101 3.24 15.97 -60.18
C THR A 101 1.89 15.25 -60.17
N GLY A 102 0.84 15.86 -59.61
CA GLY A 102 -0.51 15.26 -59.48
C GLY A 102 -1.19 15.63 -58.17
N GLU A 103 -2.41 15.14 -57.97
CA GLU A 103 -3.16 15.32 -56.72
C GLU A 103 -2.65 14.37 -55.64
N VAL A 104 -2.66 14.84 -54.39
CA VAL A 104 -2.26 14.09 -53.20
C VAL A 104 -3.37 14.14 -52.17
N GLU A 105 -3.65 13.02 -51.51
CA GLU A 105 -4.66 12.94 -50.45
C GLU A 105 -4.10 13.42 -49.11
N ILE A 106 -4.90 14.20 -48.38
CA ILE A 106 -4.57 14.69 -47.05
C ILE A 106 -5.58 14.23 -46.01
N ILE A 107 -5.10 13.85 -44.83
CA ILE A 107 -5.94 13.44 -43.70
C ILE A 107 -5.51 14.22 -42.45
N ALA A 108 -6.46 14.70 -41.64
CA ALA A 108 -6.15 15.41 -40.40
C ALA A 108 -5.32 14.52 -39.45
N ALA A 109 -4.14 15.00 -39.06
CA ALA A 109 -3.29 14.37 -38.06
C ALA A 109 -3.86 14.71 -36.67
N GLN A 110 -4.91 14.00 -36.26
CA GLN A 110 -5.38 14.03 -34.88
C GLN A 110 -4.26 13.49 -33.98
N ALA A 111 -4.02 14.19 -32.87
CA ALA A 111 -2.96 13.88 -31.90
C ALA A 111 -3.10 12.45 -31.37
N ALA A 112 -2.30 11.55 -31.95
CA ALA A 112 -1.91 10.23 -31.51
C ALA A 112 -2.94 9.43 -30.69
N GLN A 113 -3.84 8.73 -31.38
CA GLN A 113 -4.07 7.31 -31.07
C GLN A 113 -4.09 6.50 -32.37
N THR A 114 -3.38 5.39 -32.30
CA THR A 114 -3.07 4.45 -33.36
C THR A 114 -4.32 3.76 -33.87
N GLU A 115 -4.78 4.10 -35.07
CA GLU A 115 -5.60 3.21 -35.88
C GLU A 115 -4.87 2.90 -37.19
N THR A 116 -4.78 1.60 -37.50
CA THR A 116 -4.29 1.04 -38.75
C THR A 116 -5.37 0.05 -39.24
N PRO A 117 -5.58 -0.09 -40.56
CA PRO A 117 -6.90 -0.13 -41.16
C PRO A 117 -7.48 -1.54 -41.35
N THR A 118 -8.80 -1.53 -41.51
CA THR A 118 -9.63 -2.60 -42.07
C THR A 118 -9.11 -3.09 -43.44
N PRO A 119 -8.95 -4.41 -43.68
CA PRO A 119 -8.83 -4.95 -45.03
C PRO A 119 -10.23 -5.17 -45.62
N THR A 120 -10.49 -4.57 -46.78
CA THR A 120 -11.56 -4.99 -47.68
C THR A 120 -11.24 -6.37 -48.24
N GLN A 121 -12.28 -7.20 -48.33
CA GLN A 121 -12.33 -8.58 -48.81
C GLN A 121 -11.36 -8.90 -49.95
N ALA A 122 -10.48 -9.87 -49.67
CA ALA A 122 -9.94 -10.78 -50.67
C ALA A 122 -10.44 -12.19 -50.32
N ASP A 123 -10.84 -12.92 -51.35
CA ASP A 123 -11.41 -14.26 -51.30
C ASP A 123 -10.63 -15.25 -50.42
N SER A 124 -11.39 -16.14 -49.80
CA SER A 124 -10.96 -17.28 -49.00
C SER A 124 -9.82 -18.09 -49.63
N VAL A 125 -8.64 -18.09 -48.99
CA VAL A 125 -7.69 -19.21 -49.06
C VAL A 125 -7.08 -19.42 -47.66
N SER A 126 -7.51 -20.47 -46.98
CA SER A 126 -6.81 -21.04 -45.82
C SER A 126 -5.38 -21.41 -46.25
N SER A 127 -4.35 -20.74 -45.73
CA SER A 127 -2.99 -21.26 -45.84
C SER A 127 -2.87 -22.46 -44.89
N SER A 128 -3.20 -23.65 -45.39
CA SER A 128 -2.90 -24.90 -44.69
C SER A 128 -1.40 -24.98 -44.48
N ILE A 129 -0.94 -24.98 -43.22
CA ILE A 129 0.44 -25.29 -42.86
C ILE A 129 0.75 -26.65 -43.48
N THR A 130 1.78 -26.73 -44.32
CA THR A 130 2.18 -27.96 -45.03
C THR A 130 3.54 -28.51 -44.56
N ALA A 131 4.36 -27.68 -43.91
CA ALA A 131 5.61 -28.03 -43.26
C ALA A 131 6.01 -26.97 -42.22
N VAL A 132 6.80 -27.38 -41.22
CA VAL A 132 7.49 -26.51 -40.26
C VAL A 132 8.99 -26.82 -40.25
N SER A 133 9.83 -25.80 -40.07
CA SER A 133 11.29 -25.90 -40.18
C SER A 133 11.99 -25.02 -39.14
N GLU A 134 13.33 -25.05 -39.11
CA GLU A 134 14.13 -24.21 -38.19
C GLU A 134 13.86 -24.50 -36.71
N CYS A 135 13.83 -25.78 -36.37
CA CYS A 135 13.49 -26.23 -35.03
C CYS A 135 14.62 -26.00 -34.02
N HIS A 136 14.27 -25.57 -32.82
CA HIS A 136 15.18 -25.39 -31.69
C HIS A 136 14.51 -25.84 -30.38
N ALA A 137 15.32 -26.17 -29.38
CA ALA A 137 14.83 -26.74 -28.12
C ALA A 137 14.93 -25.75 -26.96
N HIS A 138 13.87 -25.67 -26.17
CA HIS A 138 13.84 -25.00 -24.86
C HIS A 138 13.46 -26.04 -23.79
N GLY A 139 14.43 -26.40 -22.94
CA GLY A 139 14.22 -27.47 -21.94
C GLY A 139 14.01 -28.83 -22.60
N SER A 140 12.84 -29.44 -22.37
CA SER A 140 12.42 -30.70 -23.01
C SER A 140 11.45 -30.50 -24.20
N ALA A 141 11.07 -29.26 -24.48
CA ALA A 141 10.14 -28.91 -25.56
C ALA A 141 10.89 -28.50 -26.84
N LEU A 142 10.31 -28.80 -27.99
CA LEU A 142 10.86 -28.52 -29.31
C LEU A 142 9.97 -27.51 -30.04
N PHE A 143 10.53 -26.40 -30.48
CA PHE A 143 9.82 -25.32 -31.16
C PHE A 143 10.29 -25.22 -32.61
N CYS A 144 9.38 -25.01 -33.56
CA CYS A 144 9.66 -24.91 -35.00
C CYS A 144 8.87 -23.76 -35.64
N MET A 145 9.42 -23.19 -36.71
CA MET A 145 8.84 -22.04 -37.42
C MET A 145 7.99 -22.48 -38.62
N ALA A 146 6.84 -21.84 -38.79
CA ALA A 146 6.04 -21.85 -40.02
C ALA A 146 5.86 -20.41 -40.52
N GLY A 147 6.77 -19.96 -41.41
CA GLY A 147 6.82 -18.56 -41.83
C GLY A 147 7.36 -17.67 -40.69
N THR A 148 6.53 -16.76 -40.16
CA THR A 148 6.91 -15.85 -39.06
C THR A 148 6.36 -16.28 -37.69
N ALA A 149 5.57 -17.36 -37.64
CA ALA A 149 4.95 -17.85 -36.41
C ALA A 149 5.69 -19.07 -35.89
N GLU A 150 5.83 -19.13 -34.56
CA GLU A 150 6.49 -20.22 -33.85
C GLU A 150 5.46 -21.20 -33.29
N TYR A 151 5.75 -22.49 -33.42
CA TYR A 151 4.89 -23.57 -32.97
C TYR A 151 5.68 -24.54 -32.10
N GLU A 152 5.12 -24.93 -30.96
CA GLU A 152 5.61 -26.04 -30.17
C GLU A 152 5.20 -27.36 -30.83
N VAL A 153 6.19 -28.25 -31.02
CA VAL A 153 6.01 -29.60 -31.54
C VAL A 153 5.99 -30.55 -30.37
N HIS A 154 4.83 -31.14 -30.08
CA HIS A 154 4.69 -32.09 -28.98
C HIS A 154 5.31 -33.45 -29.37
N THR A 155 6.62 -33.57 -29.13
CA THR A 155 7.40 -34.79 -29.36
C THR A 155 8.40 -35.02 -28.23
N THR A 156 8.78 -36.29 -28.00
CA THR A 156 9.72 -36.64 -26.93
C THR A 156 11.16 -36.54 -27.43
N VAL A 157 11.75 -35.34 -27.40
CA VAL A 157 13.18 -35.18 -27.69
C VAL A 157 13.99 -35.54 -26.44
N THR A 158 14.62 -36.71 -26.46
CA THR A 158 15.62 -37.05 -25.43
C THR A 158 16.92 -36.31 -25.77
N ALA A 159 17.50 -35.56 -24.82
CA ALA A 159 18.65 -34.64 -24.98
C ALA A 159 19.98 -35.25 -25.48
N THR A 160 19.95 -36.41 -26.14
CA THR A 160 21.08 -37.12 -26.74
C THR A 160 20.86 -37.54 -28.20
N GLN A 161 19.78 -37.10 -28.86
CA GLN A 161 19.59 -37.29 -30.31
C GLN A 161 19.49 -35.97 -31.07
N ASP A 162 20.01 -35.98 -32.30
CA ASP A 162 20.03 -34.83 -33.22
C ASP A 162 18.61 -34.30 -33.48
N ILE A 163 18.42 -33.00 -33.25
CA ILE A 163 17.14 -32.32 -33.45
C ILE A 163 16.73 -32.43 -34.93
N PRO A 164 15.51 -32.89 -35.25
CA PRO A 164 15.00 -32.94 -36.63
C PRO A 164 15.01 -31.55 -37.30
N PRO A 165 15.52 -31.42 -38.54
CA PRO A 165 15.61 -30.12 -39.20
C PRO A 165 14.26 -29.57 -39.68
N SER A 166 13.26 -30.43 -39.89
CA SER A 166 11.91 -30.05 -40.29
C SER A 166 10.89 -31.19 -40.11
N PHE A 167 9.61 -30.82 -40.01
CA PHE A 167 8.45 -31.72 -40.09
C PHE A 167 7.61 -31.33 -41.30
N THR A 168 7.11 -32.32 -42.03
CA THR A 168 6.43 -32.10 -43.33
C THR A 168 5.13 -32.88 -43.41
N GLY A 169 4.28 -32.61 -44.41
CA GLY A 169 3.01 -33.33 -44.56
C GLY A 169 1.97 -32.91 -43.52
N CYS A 170 2.02 -31.66 -43.09
CA CYS A 170 1.09 -31.11 -42.10
C CYS A 170 -0.34 -31.07 -42.66
N HIS A 171 -1.31 -31.53 -41.87
CA HIS A 171 -2.73 -31.55 -42.21
C HIS A 171 -3.58 -31.33 -40.95
N SER A 172 -4.76 -30.74 -41.12
CA SER A 172 -5.62 -30.33 -40.01
C SER A 172 -6.70 -31.37 -39.71
N HIS A 173 -6.87 -31.72 -38.43
CA HIS A 173 -8.03 -32.43 -37.90
C HIS A 173 -8.82 -31.47 -37.00
N GLY A 174 -9.84 -30.82 -37.55
CA GLY A 174 -10.57 -29.79 -36.80
C GLY A 174 -9.71 -28.55 -36.56
N SER A 175 -9.44 -28.21 -35.29
CA SER A 175 -8.58 -27.09 -34.88
C SER A 175 -7.10 -27.47 -34.70
N GLU A 176 -6.77 -28.76 -34.73
CA GLU A 176 -5.42 -29.28 -34.48
C GLU A 176 -4.67 -29.47 -35.81
N THR A 177 -3.39 -29.09 -35.85
CA THR A 177 -2.52 -29.29 -37.02
C THR A 177 -1.50 -30.38 -36.71
N VAL A 178 -1.56 -31.49 -37.45
CA VAL A 178 -0.70 -32.66 -37.27
C VAL A 178 0.29 -32.75 -38.43
N CYS A 179 1.58 -32.92 -38.12
CA CYS A 179 2.68 -33.03 -39.07
C CYS A 179 3.39 -34.38 -38.96
N ILE A 180 4.11 -34.79 -40.00
CA ILE A 180 4.84 -36.05 -40.04
C ILE A 180 6.34 -35.78 -39.86
N GLY A 181 6.94 -36.44 -38.87
CA GLY A 181 8.36 -36.39 -38.59
C GLY A 181 9.21 -37.21 -39.55
N PRO A 182 10.54 -37.06 -39.49
CA PRO A 182 11.47 -37.76 -40.40
C PRO A 182 11.40 -39.29 -40.31
N ASN A 183 10.98 -39.80 -39.16
CA ASN A 183 10.84 -41.23 -38.89
C ASN A 183 9.44 -41.78 -39.25
N GLY A 184 8.54 -40.91 -39.74
CA GLY A 184 7.17 -41.26 -40.08
C GLY A 184 6.16 -41.13 -38.94
N ASP A 185 6.58 -40.65 -37.77
CA ASP A 185 5.70 -40.43 -36.62
C ASP A 185 4.87 -39.14 -36.79
N GLU A 186 3.61 -39.17 -36.36
CA GLU A 186 2.73 -38.00 -36.34
C GLU A 186 2.97 -37.18 -35.08
N VAL A 187 3.15 -35.87 -35.25
CA VAL A 187 3.38 -34.90 -34.18
C VAL A 187 2.42 -33.75 -34.29
N GLU A 188 1.94 -33.27 -33.16
CA GLU A 188 0.95 -32.20 -33.10
C GLU A 188 1.62 -30.84 -32.89
N LEU A 189 1.11 -29.82 -33.58
CA LEU A 189 1.58 -28.43 -33.47
C LEU A 189 0.61 -27.60 -32.64
N HIS A 190 1.15 -26.93 -31.63
CA HIS A 190 0.47 -25.88 -30.89
C HIS A 190 1.15 -24.54 -31.16
N PRO A 191 0.41 -23.43 -31.40
CA PRO A 191 1.03 -22.11 -31.49
C PRO A 191 1.72 -21.79 -30.17
N ALA A 192 2.96 -21.31 -30.23
CA ALA A 192 3.69 -20.88 -29.04
C ALA A 192 2.99 -19.65 -28.45
N VAL A 193 2.07 -19.87 -27.52
CA VAL A 193 1.53 -18.79 -26.69
C VAL A 193 2.67 -18.37 -25.78
N GLU A 194 2.94 -17.07 -25.69
CA GLU A 194 3.89 -16.53 -24.71
C GLU A 194 3.38 -16.86 -23.29
N GLU A 195 3.77 -18.02 -22.76
CA GLU A 195 3.47 -18.45 -21.40
C GLU A 195 4.67 -18.17 -20.51
N GLU A 196 4.53 -17.22 -19.59
CA GLU A 196 5.36 -17.17 -18.39
C GLU A 196 5.04 -18.40 -17.53
N GLU A 197 6.09 -19.12 -17.14
CA GLU A 197 6.03 -20.35 -16.36
C GLU A 197 5.15 -20.24 -15.10
N GLY A 198 4.16 -21.14 -15.01
CA GLY A 198 3.32 -21.33 -13.83
C GLY A 198 2.92 -22.80 -13.68
N ASP A 199 3.73 -23.53 -12.92
CA ASP A 199 3.57 -24.93 -12.50
C ASP A 199 2.11 -25.33 -12.19
N HIS A 200 1.58 -26.26 -12.98
CA HIS A 200 0.19 -26.73 -12.90
C HIS A 200 -0.02 -27.68 -11.72
N SER A 201 -0.73 -27.23 -10.68
CA SER A 201 -1.57 -28.12 -9.87
C SER A 201 -3.04 -27.84 -10.21
N GLY A 202 -3.66 -28.80 -10.89
CA GLY A 202 -4.97 -28.66 -11.51
C GLY A 202 -6.10 -28.33 -10.55
N HIS A 203 -6.91 -27.35 -10.97
CA HIS A 203 -8.35 -27.36 -10.75
C HIS A 203 -8.99 -26.76 -11.99
N GLU A 204 -9.68 -27.60 -12.76
CA GLU A 204 -10.58 -27.17 -13.84
C GLU A 204 -11.60 -26.19 -13.27
N SER A 205 -11.46 -24.90 -13.59
CA SER A 205 -12.54 -23.93 -13.43
C SER A 205 -13.33 -23.92 -14.72
N SER A 206 -14.56 -24.40 -14.60
CA SER A 206 -15.61 -24.39 -15.60
C SER A 206 -15.67 -23.10 -16.42
N ASP A 207 -15.49 -23.32 -17.71
CA ASP A 207 -15.76 -22.47 -18.85
C ASP A 207 -17.13 -21.77 -18.76
N HIS A 208 -17.13 -20.44 -18.78
CA HIS A 208 -18.30 -19.62 -19.10
C HIS A 208 -17.83 -18.26 -19.66
N GLY A 209 -17.80 -18.14 -20.99
CA GLY A 209 -17.91 -16.85 -21.68
C GLY A 209 -16.84 -16.58 -22.73
N SER A 210 -17.27 -16.35 -23.97
CA SER A 210 -16.49 -16.22 -25.19
C SER A 210 -15.74 -14.89 -25.36
N SER A 211 -14.75 -14.61 -24.54
CA SER A 211 -13.76 -13.56 -24.83
C SER A 211 -12.47 -13.89 -24.09
N GLY A 212 -11.30 -13.57 -24.66
CA GLY A 212 -10.00 -13.77 -24.02
C GLY A 212 -9.75 -12.85 -22.81
N GLN A 213 -10.76 -12.66 -21.95
CA GLN A 213 -10.81 -11.73 -20.85
C GLN A 213 -10.38 -12.43 -19.55
N ARG A 214 -9.25 -12.01 -18.98
CA ARG A 214 -8.78 -12.47 -17.67
C ARG A 214 -9.35 -11.55 -16.59
N CYS A 215 -10.35 -12.04 -15.88
CA CYS A 215 -10.92 -11.38 -14.71
C CYS A 215 -10.26 -11.86 -13.41
N HIS A 216 -9.86 -10.93 -12.56
CA HIS A 216 -9.37 -11.19 -11.21
C HIS A 216 -10.13 -10.32 -10.20
N PHE A 217 -10.16 -10.74 -8.94
CA PHE A 217 -10.97 -10.09 -7.91
C PHE A 217 -10.08 -9.44 -6.85
N HIS A 218 -10.24 -8.14 -6.64
CA HIS A 218 -9.57 -7.42 -5.57
C HIS A 218 -10.59 -6.70 -4.68
N ALA A 219 -10.58 -7.10 -3.40
CA ALA A 219 -11.44 -6.66 -2.30
C ALA A 219 -12.83 -6.11 -2.67
N GLY A 220 -13.65 -6.98 -3.27
CA GLY A 220 -15.07 -6.70 -3.51
C GLY A 220 -15.37 -6.32 -4.96
N VAL A 221 -14.33 -6.04 -5.75
CA VAL A 221 -14.41 -5.50 -7.11
C VAL A 221 -13.68 -6.43 -8.07
N GLU A 222 -14.26 -6.63 -9.25
CA GLU A 222 -13.70 -7.47 -10.28
C GLU A 222 -13.02 -6.62 -11.34
N HIS A 223 -11.76 -6.94 -11.64
CA HIS A 223 -10.95 -6.29 -12.65
C HIS A 223 -10.71 -7.28 -13.78
N CYS A 224 -11.24 -6.95 -14.95
CA CYS A 224 -11.09 -7.76 -16.14
C CYS A 224 -10.13 -7.10 -17.12
N THR A 225 -9.20 -7.88 -17.67
CA THR A 225 -8.19 -7.43 -18.64
C THR A 225 -8.30 -8.23 -19.93
N GLY A 226 -8.32 -7.55 -21.08
CA GLY A 226 -8.54 -8.15 -22.39
C GLY A 226 -10.02 -8.39 -22.70
N GLY A 227 -10.45 -8.12 -23.94
CA GLY A 227 -11.86 -8.16 -24.36
C GLY A 227 -12.16 -7.01 -25.32
N SER A 228 -13.06 -7.22 -26.29
CA SER A 228 -13.60 -6.11 -27.10
C SER A 228 -14.32 -5.12 -26.20
N GLU A 229 -14.32 -3.83 -26.58
CA GLU A 229 -14.94 -2.68 -25.90
C GLU A 229 -16.50 -2.77 -25.80
N GLU A 230 -17.05 -3.96 -25.54
CA GLU A 230 -18.46 -4.14 -25.27
C GLU A 230 -18.72 -3.87 -23.77
N GLU A 231 -19.37 -2.73 -23.53
CA GLU A 231 -19.96 -2.24 -22.27
C GLU A 231 -19.69 -3.09 -21.01
N GLN A 232 -18.61 -2.76 -20.29
CA GLN A 232 -18.39 -3.25 -18.93
C GLN A 232 -19.51 -2.72 -18.03
N SER A 233 -20.49 -3.57 -17.70
CA SER A 233 -21.67 -3.13 -16.97
C SER A 233 -21.33 -2.87 -15.49
N CYS A 234 -21.56 -1.64 -15.01
CA CYS A 234 -21.44 -1.28 -13.59
C CYS A 234 -22.63 -1.76 -12.73
N ALA A 235 -23.53 -2.54 -13.34
CA ALA A 235 -24.65 -3.14 -12.66
C ALA A 235 -24.17 -4.22 -11.68
N ARG A 236 -24.95 -4.42 -10.63
CA ARG A 236 -24.74 -5.48 -9.65
C ARG A 236 -24.76 -6.85 -10.34
N VAL A 237 -23.67 -7.60 -10.26
CA VAL A 237 -23.62 -9.01 -10.67
C VAL A 237 -24.23 -9.89 -9.57
N GLU A 238 -25.31 -10.61 -9.89
CA GLU A 238 -25.86 -11.63 -9.00
C GLU A 238 -24.99 -12.89 -9.06
N ARG A 239 -24.52 -13.34 -7.89
CA ARG A 239 -23.73 -14.57 -7.75
C ARG A 239 -24.42 -15.52 -6.79
N ASP A 240 -24.29 -16.81 -7.06
CA ASP A 240 -24.62 -17.82 -6.06
C ASP A 240 -23.46 -17.91 -5.06
N TYR A 241 -23.77 -17.75 -3.78
CA TYR A 241 -22.78 -17.72 -2.71
C TYR A 241 -23.03 -18.91 -1.78
N ASN A 242 -22.00 -19.69 -1.50
CA ASN A 242 -22.10 -20.73 -0.48
C ASN A 242 -22.06 -20.14 0.94
N ILE A 243 -23.20 -19.63 1.41
CA ILE A 243 -23.35 -18.95 2.72
C ILE A 243 -22.89 -19.86 3.87
N ARG A 244 -23.17 -21.18 3.79
CA ARG A 244 -22.80 -22.11 4.87
C ARG A 244 -21.28 -22.24 5.02
N LEU A 245 -20.57 -22.30 3.90
CA LEU A 245 -19.11 -22.32 3.89
C LEU A 245 -18.53 -21.03 4.49
N ARG A 246 -19.04 -19.87 4.07
CA ARG A 246 -18.60 -18.55 4.57
C ARG A 246 -18.83 -18.39 6.08
N VAL A 247 -19.98 -18.84 6.58
CA VAL A 247 -20.28 -18.86 8.02
C VAL A 247 -19.36 -19.82 8.78
N GLY A 248 -19.04 -20.99 8.21
CA GLY A 248 -18.10 -21.93 8.81
C GLY A 248 -16.68 -21.37 8.92
N LEU A 249 -16.19 -20.76 7.85
CA LEU A 249 -14.84 -20.19 7.78
C LEU A 249 -14.66 -18.92 8.62
N LEU A 250 -15.75 -18.22 8.97
CA LEU A 250 -15.73 -17.13 9.97
C LEU A 250 -15.13 -17.59 11.31
N PHE A 251 -15.47 -18.80 11.79
CA PHE A 251 -14.92 -19.34 13.04
C PHE A 251 -13.43 -19.66 12.92
N VAL A 252 -12.99 -20.11 11.74
CA VAL A 252 -11.57 -20.33 11.45
C VAL A 252 -10.81 -19.01 11.48
N MET A 253 -11.39 -17.95 10.89
CA MET A 253 -10.82 -16.61 10.94
C MET A 253 -10.69 -16.08 12.37
N LEU A 254 -11.72 -16.26 13.19
CA LEU A 254 -11.71 -15.88 14.61
C LEU A 254 -10.63 -16.64 15.40
N ALA A 255 -10.49 -17.95 15.16
CA ALA A 255 -9.50 -18.76 15.85
C ALA A 255 -8.06 -18.35 15.47
N THR A 256 -7.81 -18.15 14.18
CA THR A 256 -6.48 -17.79 13.65
C THR A 256 -6.08 -16.36 14.04
N SER A 257 -6.98 -15.39 13.99
CA SER A 257 -6.72 -14.02 14.48
C SER A 257 -6.43 -14.00 15.98
N SER A 258 -7.16 -14.80 16.76
CA SER A 258 -6.91 -14.99 18.19
C SER A 258 -5.52 -15.58 18.44
N ILE A 259 -5.14 -16.64 17.74
CA ILE A 259 -3.81 -17.25 17.86
C ILE A 259 -2.73 -16.23 17.54
N GLY A 260 -2.87 -15.48 16.44
CA GLY A 260 -1.90 -14.45 16.03
C GLY A 260 -1.64 -13.41 17.11
N VAL A 261 -2.70 -12.81 17.67
CA VAL A 261 -2.57 -11.70 18.62
C VAL A 261 -2.29 -12.11 20.06
N PHE A 262 -2.86 -13.22 20.54
CA PHE A 262 -2.66 -13.66 21.92
C PHE A 262 -1.33 -14.37 22.14
N THR A 263 -0.76 -15.02 21.11
CA THR A 263 0.48 -15.79 21.25
C THR A 263 1.66 -14.93 21.75
N PRO A 264 2.01 -13.78 21.14
CA PRO A 264 3.10 -12.95 21.64
C PRO A 264 2.87 -12.42 23.06
N ILE A 265 1.62 -12.14 23.42
CA ILE A 265 1.26 -11.62 24.75
C ILE A 265 1.50 -12.69 25.82
N LEU A 266 1.08 -13.93 25.55
CA LEU A 266 1.32 -15.07 26.43
C LEU A 266 2.80 -15.44 26.49
N VAL A 267 3.48 -15.55 25.34
CA VAL A 267 4.92 -15.86 25.27
C VAL A 267 5.73 -14.82 26.04
N ALA A 268 5.40 -13.54 25.91
CA ALA A 268 6.08 -12.48 26.63
C ALA A 268 5.95 -12.65 28.15
N SER A 269 4.87 -13.25 28.67
CA SER A 269 4.73 -13.51 30.11
C SER A 269 5.73 -14.55 30.66
N TYR A 270 6.25 -15.43 29.79
CA TYR A 270 7.21 -16.48 30.15
C TYR A 270 8.64 -16.17 29.74
N VAL A 271 8.85 -15.32 28.72
CA VAL A 271 10.17 -15.03 28.14
C VAL A 271 10.62 -13.61 28.48
N SER A 272 11.91 -13.45 28.81
CA SER A 272 12.50 -12.14 29.06
C SER A 272 12.52 -11.27 27.78
N PRO A 273 12.32 -9.94 27.89
CA PRO A 273 12.36 -9.04 26.73
C PRO A 273 13.69 -9.05 25.97
N SER A 274 14.78 -9.40 26.66
CA SER A 274 16.14 -9.52 26.10
C SER A 274 16.36 -10.75 25.22
N HIS A 275 15.41 -11.68 25.17
CA HIS A 275 15.57 -12.90 24.39
C HIS A 275 15.49 -12.61 22.88
N HIS A 276 16.38 -13.23 22.11
CA HIS A 276 16.45 -13.03 20.65
C HIS A 276 15.11 -13.29 19.95
N VAL A 277 14.33 -14.28 20.42
CA VAL A 277 13.00 -14.59 19.86
C VAL A 277 12.04 -13.40 19.94
N PHE A 278 12.04 -12.66 21.04
CA PHE A 278 11.15 -11.51 21.19
C PHE A 278 11.54 -10.37 20.24
N THR A 279 12.83 -10.15 20.03
CA THR A 279 13.33 -9.20 19.02
C THR A 279 12.96 -9.61 17.61
N VAL A 280 13.17 -10.88 17.25
CA VAL A 280 12.83 -11.40 15.92
C VAL A 280 11.35 -11.22 15.64
N LEU A 281 10.47 -11.64 16.55
CA LEU A 281 9.02 -11.48 16.39
C LEU A 281 8.60 -10.01 16.25
N ARG A 282 9.19 -9.11 17.05
CA ARG A 282 8.88 -7.68 17.05
C ARG A 282 9.33 -6.98 15.75
N GLN A 283 10.52 -7.30 15.27
CA GLN A 283 11.06 -6.73 14.03
C GLN A 283 10.36 -7.32 12.81
N PHE A 284 10.08 -8.63 12.80
CA PHE A 284 9.22 -9.27 11.80
C PHE A 284 7.86 -8.58 11.70
N GLY A 285 7.18 -8.35 12.83
CA GLY A 285 5.90 -7.64 12.84
C GLY A 285 5.98 -6.20 12.32
N THR A 286 7.12 -5.53 12.51
CA THR A 286 7.35 -4.18 11.95
C THR A 286 7.41 -4.21 10.43
N GLY A 287 8.10 -5.21 9.87
CA GLY A 287 8.11 -5.44 8.42
C GLY A 287 6.73 -5.76 7.85
N VAL A 288 5.96 -6.61 8.55
CA VAL A 288 4.58 -6.94 8.18
C VAL A 288 3.72 -5.69 8.08
N ILE A 289 3.66 -4.85 9.12
CA ILE A 289 2.81 -3.64 9.12
C ILE A 289 3.20 -2.65 8.02
N ILE A 290 4.51 -2.43 7.81
CA ILE A 290 4.99 -1.54 6.73
C ILE A 290 4.55 -2.08 5.37
N SER A 291 4.71 -3.39 5.13
CA SER A 291 4.28 -4.01 3.89
C SER A 291 2.76 -4.00 3.72
N THR A 292 1.98 -4.19 4.79
CA THR A 292 0.52 -4.06 4.73
C THR A 292 0.14 -2.67 4.24
N ALA A 293 0.72 -1.63 4.84
CA ALA A 293 0.39 -0.24 4.52
C ALA A 293 0.64 0.10 3.04
N PHE A 294 1.80 -0.26 2.50
CA PHE A 294 2.17 0.09 1.13
C PHE A 294 1.65 -0.87 0.07
N ILE A 295 1.76 -2.19 0.29
CA ILE A 295 1.50 -3.21 -0.74
C ILE A 295 0.05 -3.70 -0.73
N HIS A 296 -0.66 -3.56 0.39
CA HIS A 296 -2.03 -4.04 0.50
C HIS A 296 -3.04 -2.90 0.56
N LEU A 297 -2.89 -1.93 1.48
CA LEU A 297 -3.91 -0.88 1.62
C LEU A 297 -3.78 0.19 0.54
N TYR A 298 -2.56 0.70 0.32
CA TYR A 298 -2.36 1.81 -0.61
C TYR A 298 -2.61 1.41 -2.07
N THR A 299 -2.08 0.27 -2.49
CA THR A 299 -2.34 -0.33 -3.81
C THR A 299 -3.82 -0.60 -4.00
N HIS A 300 -4.49 -1.20 -3.01
CA HIS A 300 -5.91 -1.48 -3.08
C HIS A 300 -6.73 -0.20 -3.23
N ALA A 301 -6.43 0.84 -2.44
CA ALA A 301 -7.06 2.14 -2.59
C ALA A 301 -6.84 2.73 -4.00
N HIS A 302 -5.63 2.61 -4.56
CA HIS A 302 -5.34 3.07 -5.91
C HIS A 302 -6.17 2.33 -6.97
N LEU A 303 -6.29 1.01 -6.85
CA LEU A 303 -7.11 0.19 -7.75
C LEU A 303 -8.60 0.50 -7.64
N MET A 304 -9.11 0.79 -6.44
CA MET A 304 -10.49 1.25 -6.26
C MET A 304 -10.73 2.58 -7.00
N PHE A 305 -9.82 3.55 -6.85
CA PHE A 305 -9.94 4.83 -7.54
C PHE A 305 -9.71 4.75 -9.07
N ALA A 306 -9.03 3.71 -9.55
CA ALA A 306 -8.84 3.43 -10.97
C ALA A 306 -10.01 2.65 -11.60
N ASN A 307 -11.08 2.38 -10.86
CA ASN A 307 -12.22 1.65 -11.39
C ASN A 307 -12.98 2.47 -12.46
N GLU A 308 -13.25 1.85 -13.61
CA GLU A 308 -13.92 2.48 -14.76
C GLU A 308 -15.32 3.01 -14.44
N CYS A 309 -16.03 2.41 -13.47
CA CYS A 309 -17.37 2.84 -13.05
C CYS A 309 -17.38 4.18 -12.30
N LEU A 310 -16.21 4.69 -11.87
CA LEU A 310 -16.08 6.04 -11.33
C LEU A 310 -15.97 7.11 -12.41
N GLY A 311 -15.58 6.74 -13.64
CA GLY A 311 -15.21 7.69 -14.68
C GLY A 311 -13.91 8.44 -14.38
N GLU A 312 -13.69 9.55 -15.09
CA GLU A 312 -12.50 10.38 -14.89
C GLU A 312 -12.53 11.08 -13.53
N LEU A 313 -11.52 10.80 -12.69
CA LEU A 313 -11.33 11.54 -11.44
C LEU A 313 -10.88 12.96 -11.74
N SER A 314 -11.44 13.93 -10.99
CA SER A 314 -10.97 15.32 -11.05
C SER A 314 -9.51 15.49 -10.59
N TYR A 315 -8.98 14.51 -9.84
CA TYR A 315 -7.61 14.50 -9.36
C TYR A 315 -7.06 13.07 -9.34
N GLU A 316 -6.12 12.77 -10.25
CA GLU A 316 -5.55 11.44 -10.45
C GLU A 316 -4.88 10.87 -9.19
N SER A 317 -4.19 11.72 -8.40
CA SER A 317 -3.49 11.28 -7.19
C SER A 317 -4.33 11.33 -5.91
N THR A 318 -5.66 11.15 -6.03
CA THR A 318 -6.60 11.14 -4.90
C THR A 318 -6.20 10.12 -3.82
N ALA A 319 -5.85 8.89 -4.19
CA ALA A 319 -5.39 7.87 -3.25
C ALA A 319 -4.18 8.34 -2.42
N SER A 320 -3.17 8.91 -3.08
CA SER A 320 -1.95 9.43 -2.45
C SER A 320 -2.22 10.64 -1.55
N ALA A 321 -3.13 11.53 -1.96
CA ALA A 321 -3.52 12.68 -1.16
C ALA A 321 -4.23 12.26 0.14
N ILE A 322 -5.13 11.27 0.08
CA ILE A 322 -5.81 10.73 1.25
C ILE A 322 -4.81 9.99 2.17
N LEU A 323 -3.87 9.23 1.59
CA LEU A 323 -2.78 8.62 2.35
C LEU A 323 -1.95 9.67 3.10
N MET A 324 -1.62 10.80 2.45
CA MET A 324 -0.92 11.91 3.10
C MET A 324 -1.74 12.54 4.23
N ALA A 325 -3.05 12.66 4.04
CA ALA A 325 -3.94 13.11 5.09
C ALA A 325 -3.92 12.16 6.31
N GLY A 326 -3.90 10.83 6.09
CA GLY A 326 -3.78 9.83 7.15
C GLY A 326 -2.45 9.93 7.93
N LEU A 327 -1.34 10.15 7.22
CA LEU A 327 -0.03 10.40 7.82
C LEU A 327 -0.04 11.64 8.70
N PHE A 328 -0.55 12.76 8.18
CA PHE A 328 -0.61 14.02 8.91
C PHE A 328 -1.58 13.96 10.10
N LEU A 329 -2.72 13.29 9.96
CA LEU A 329 -3.69 13.09 11.03
C LEU A 329 -3.08 12.27 12.18
N SER A 330 -2.33 11.21 11.86
CA SER A 330 -1.64 10.38 12.87
C SER A 330 -0.62 11.21 13.66
N PHE A 331 0.21 11.96 12.94
CA PHE A 331 1.13 12.92 13.56
C PHE A 331 0.41 13.91 14.48
N LEU A 332 -0.71 14.50 14.03
CA LEU A 332 -1.45 15.48 14.80
C LEU A 332 -2.04 14.86 16.08
N VAL A 333 -2.58 13.65 15.99
CA VAL A 333 -3.15 12.92 17.13
C VAL A 333 -2.06 12.60 18.16
N GLU A 334 -0.90 12.11 17.73
CA GLU A 334 0.23 11.82 18.62
C GLU A 334 0.82 13.09 19.24
N TYR A 335 1.03 14.14 18.44
CA TYR A 335 1.52 15.42 18.91
C TYR A 335 0.58 16.03 19.95
N ALA A 336 -0.73 16.07 19.65
CA ALA A 336 -1.73 16.57 20.57
C ALA A 336 -1.82 15.70 21.84
N GLY A 337 -1.78 14.38 21.70
CA GLY A 337 -1.77 13.44 22.82
C GLY A 337 -0.59 13.69 23.76
N ASN A 338 0.62 13.78 23.20
CA ASN A 338 1.84 14.06 23.95
C ASN A 338 1.83 15.45 24.59
N ARG A 339 1.29 16.45 23.90
CA ARG A 339 1.15 17.82 24.42
C ARG A 339 0.15 17.90 25.58
N LEU A 340 -0.99 17.22 25.47
CA LEU A 340 -2.02 17.17 26.49
C LEU A 340 -1.55 16.43 27.75
N ILE A 341 -0.83 15.32 27.60
CA ILE A 341 -0.22 14.58 28.71
C ILE A 341 0.75 15.51 29.47
N GLN A 342 1.68 16.16 28.75
CA GLN A 342 2.65 17.09 29.36
C GLN A 342 1.96 18.30 30.02
N TRP A 343 0.90 18.83 29.40
CA TRP A 343 0.13 19.94 29.97
C TRP A 343 -0.56 19.52 31.27
N HIS A 344 -1.22 18.36 31.31
CA HIS A 344 -1.82 17.82 32.53
C HIS A 344 -0.79 17.60 33.63
N GLU A 345 0.40 17.12 33.29
CA GLU A 345 1.48 16.93 34.27
C GLU A 345 1.99 18.25 34.83
N SER A 346 2.18 19.27 33.99
CA SER A 346 2.59 20.60 34.45
C SER A 346 1.56 21.22 35.40
N LYS A 347 0.26 21.00 35.14
CA LYS A 347 -0.84 21.48 35.99
C LYS A 347 -0.97 20.67 37.28
N ALA A 348 -0.77 19.35 37.23
CA ALA A 348 -0.77 18.50 38.42
C ALA A 348 0.37 18.84 39.38
N LYS A 349 1.58 19.07 38.84
CA LYS A 349 2.75 19.53 39.62
C LYS A 349 2.56 20.92 40.22
N ALA A 350 1.85 21.82 39.52
CA ALA A 350 1.53 23.16 40.03
C ALA A 350 0.38 23.16 41.07
N GLY A 351 -0.46 22.12 41.11
CA GLY A 351 -1.67 22.07 41.93
C GLY A 351 -1.59 21.24 43.22
N ASN A 352 -0.68 20.25 43.33
CA ASN A 352 -0.62 19.34 44.48
C ASN A 352 0.80 19.26 45.11
N VAL A 353 0.97 19.88 46.28
CA VAL A 353 2.08 19.60 47.21
C VAL A 353 1.79 18.37 48.10
N GLU A 354 0.54 17.92 48.25
CA GLU A 354 0.23 16.74 49.07
C GLU A 354 -0.90 15.90 48.46
N SER A 355 -0.54 14.77 47.84
CA SER A 355 -1.29 13.48 47.88
C SER A 355 -0.66 12.51 46.90
N ALA A 356 0.39 11.82 47.35
CA ALA A 356 0.89 10.62 46.69
C ALA A 356 -0.06 9.45 47.03
N GLY A 357 -1.01 9.19 46.14
CA GLY A 357 -1.93 8.08 46.30
C GLY A 357 -2.65 7.72 45.01
N HIS A 358 -2.33 6.52 44.51
CA HIS A 358 -3.10 5.67 43.60
C HIS A 358 -2.82 5.73 42.09
N ASN A 359 -2.20 4.65 41.59
CA ASN A 359 -2.35 4.05 40.26
C ASN A 359 -2.16 4.93 39.01
N ASP A 360 -1.41 6.03 39.08
CA ASP A 360 -1.20 6.85 37.88
C ASP A 360 -0.06 6.27 37.03
N ALA A 361 -0.36 5.94 35.77
CA ALA A 361 0.60 5.42 34.82
C ALA A 361 1.68 6.48 34.53
N THR A 362 2.96 6.08 34.46
CA THR A 362 4.04 7.00 34.05
C THR A 362 3.74 7.69 32.70
N PRO A 363 4.23 8.93 32.47
CA PRO A 363 4.09 9.66 31.21
C PRO A 363 4.36 8.77 29.97
N THR A 364 5.47 8.01 30.00
CA THR A 364 5.88 7.10 28.92
C THR A 364 4.83 6.03 28.63
N ALA A 365 4.27 5.40 29.67
CA ALA A 365 3.22 4.39 29.50
C ALA A 365 1.90 4.95 28.95
N ARG A 366 1.63 6.25 29.11
CA ARG A 366 0.46 6.90 28.48
C ARG A 366 0.73 7.21 27.01
N THR A 367 1.93 7.65 26.66
CA THR A 367 2.33 7.84 25.26
C THR A 367 2.29 6.53 24.49
N ASP A 368 2.88 5.44 25.00
CA ASP A 368 2.83 4.13 24.35
C ASP A 368 1.40 3.63 24.10
N MET A 369 0.47 3.98 24.99
CA MET A 369 -0.96 3.66 24.85
C MET A 369 -1.62 4.48 23.74
N VAL A 370 -1.26 5.76 23.58
CA VAL A 370 -1.75 6.60 22.48
C VAL A 370 -1.29 6.00 21.16
N ASN A 371 0.00 5.70 21.03
CA ASN A 371 0.62 5.13 19.83
C ASN A 371 -0.05 3.81 19.42
N ILE A 372 -0.24 2.89 20.37
CA ILE A 372 -0.96 1.62 20.11
C ILE A 372 -2.44 1.84 19.78
N THR A 373 -3.10 2.84 20.37
CA THR A 373 -4.49 3.15 20.03
C THR A 373 -4.60 3.67 18.59
N VAL A 374 -3.63 4.47 18.13
CA VAL A 374 -3.55 4.95 16.74
C VAL A 374 -3.29 3.78 15.79
N LEU A 375 -2.33 2.90 16.12
CA LEU A 375 -2.09 1.64 15.39
C LEU A 375 -3.37 0.82 15.26
N GLU A 376 -4.04 0.54 16.39
CA GLU A 376 -5.27 -0.26 16.42
C GLU A 376 -6.38 0.39 15.59
N ALA A 377 -6.51 1.72 15.61
CA ALA A 377 -7.52 2.40 14.79
C ALA A 377 -7.31 2.13 13.30
N GLY A 378 -6.07 2.27 12.79
CA GLY A 378 -5.74 1.95 11.39
C GLY A 378 -6.02 0.48 11.06
N VAL A 379 -5.49 -0.43 11.88
CA VAL A 379 -5.68 -1.88 11.70
C VAL A 379 -7.16 -2.28 11.75
N ILE A 380 -7.98 -1.69 12.62
CA ILE A 380 -9.41 -2.00 12.76
C ILE A 380 -10.18 -1.66 11.48
N PHE A 381 -9.96 -0.48 10.88
CA PHE A 381 -10.65 -0.11 9.64
C PHE A 381 -10.29 -1.06 8.51
N HIS A 382 -9.00 -1.35 8.35
CA HIS A 382 -8.52 -2.28 7.33
C HIS A 382 -9.07 -3.70 7.53
N SER A 383 -8.96 -4.24 8.74
CA SER A 383 -9.42 -5.59 9.06
C SER A 383 -10.95 -5.76 8.91
N LEU A 384 -11.72 -4.69 9.15
CA LEU A 384 -13.17 -4.70 8.91
C LEU A 384 -13.47 -4.78 7.41
N LEU A 385 -12.79 -3.98 6.60
CA LEU A 385 -12.96 -3.97 5.14
C LEU A 385 -12.50 -5.28 4.51
N ILE A 386 -11.37 -5.85 4.92
CA ILE A 386 -10.94 -7.19 4.49
C ILE A 386 -12.03 -8.22 4.79
N GLY A 387 -12.56 -8.23 6.02
CA GLY A 387 -13.58 -9.19 6.42
C GLY A 387 -14.85 -9.08 5.55
N LEU A 388 -15.30 -7.84 5.27
CA LEU A 388 -16.47 -7.57 4.44
C LEU A 388 -16.24 -7.99 2.99
N THR A 389 -15.11 -7.61 2.41
CA THR A 389 -14.81 -7.83 0.98
C THR A 389 -14.47 -9.27 0.66
N LEU A 390 -13.79 -9.98 1.57
CA LEU A 390 -13.53 -11.43 1.51
C LEU A 390 -14.82 -12.22 1.30
N VAL A 391 -15.87 -11.92 2.06
CA VAL A 391 -17.13 -12.67 1.95
C VAL A 391 -17.98 -12.24 0.76
N VAL A 392 -17.66 -11.14 0.09
CA VAL A 392 -18.32 -10.73 -1.16
C VAL A 392 -17.60 -11.30 -2.40
N ALA A 393 -16.37 -11.79 -2.26
CA ALA A 393 -15.66 -12.48 -3.34
C ALA A 393 -16.44 -13.66 -3.89
N GLY A 394 -16.41 -13.85 -5.23
CA GLY A 394 -17.06 -14.98 -5.89
C GLY A 394 -16.55 -16.33 -5.38
N ASP A 395 -17.40 -17.37 -5.45
CA ASP A 395 -17.09 -18.70 -4.90
C ASP A 395 -15.82 -19.34 -5.54
N SER A 396 -15.51 -19.01 -6.81
CA SER A 396 -14.32 -19.50 -7.53
C SER A 396 -12.99 -19.08 -6.88
N PHE A 397 -12.91 -17.84 -6.39
CA PHE A 397 -11.69 -17.28 -5.79
C PHE A 397 -11.72 -17.26 -4.26
N PHE A 398 -12.91 -17.46 -3.66
CA PHE A 398 -13.12 -17.29 -2.23
C PHE A 398 -12.20 -18.17 -1.37
N LEU A 399 -11.99 -19.45 -1.73
CA LEU A 399 -11.14 -20.34 -0.92
C LEU A 399 -9.66 -19.95 -0.97
N THR A 400 -9.16 -19.57 -2.15
CA THR A 400 -7.78 -19.10 -2.32
C THR A 400 -7.55 -17.81 -1.55
N LEU A 401 -8.43 -16.81 -1.75
CA LEU A 401 -8.36 -15.54 -1.05
C LEU A 401 -8.51 -15.73 0.46
N PHE A 402 -9.41 -16.60 0.91
CA PHE A 402 -9.55 -16.96 2.33
C PHE A 402 -8.25 -17.54 2.91
N ALA A 403 -7.61 -18.48 2.21
CA ALA A 403 -6.37 -19.09 2.68
C ALA A 403 -5.26 -18.05 2.84
N VAL A 404 -5.11 -17.15 1.87
CA VAL A 404 -4.12 -16.06 1.93
C VAL A 404 -4.43 -15.09 3.06
N ILE A 405 -5.69 -14.67 3.22
CA ILE A 405 -6.12 -13.75 4.29
C ILE A 405 -5.96 -14.37 5.68
N VAL A 406 -6.08 -15.69 5.84
CA VAL A 406 -5.76 -16.36 7.11
C VAL A 406 -4.31 -16.13 7.52
N PHE A 407 -3.36 -16.25 6.58
CA PHE A 407 -1.95 -15.97 6.86
C PHE A 407 -1.71 -14.46 7.10
N HIS A 408 -2.31 -13.60 6.27
CA HIS A 408 -2.27 -12.13 6.42
C HIS A 408 -2.66 -11.70 7.84
N GLN A 409 -3.86 -12.11 8.28
CA GLN A 409 -4.41 -11.75 9.59
C GLN A 409 -3.59 -12.33 10.73
N MET A 410 -3.05 -13.54 10.57
CA MET A 410 -2.19 -14.14 11.58
C MET A 410 -0.90 -13.33 11.77
N PHE A 411 -0.27 -12.88 10.68
CA PHE A 411 0.95 -12.07 10.74
C PHE A 411 0.71 -10.66 11.27
N GLU A 412 -0.37 -10.00 10.86
CA GLU A 412 -0.78 -8.72 11.46
C GLU A 412 -1.09 -8.87 12.96
N GLY A 413 -1.76 -9.96 13.34
CA GLY A 413 -2.06 -10.27 14.74
C GLY A 413 -0.78 -10.47 15.54
N LEU A 414 0.20 -11.19 14.99
CA LEU A 414 1.51 -11.37 15.60
C LEU A 414 2.22 -10.02 15.80
N ALA A 415 2.20 -9.16 14.78
CA ALA A 415 2.79 -7.84 14.84
C ALA A 415 2.18 -6.98 15.96
N LEU A 416 0.85 -6.83 15.97
CA LEU A 416 0.13 -6.09 16.99
C LEU A 416 0.32 -6.71 18.38
N GLY A 417 0.24 -8.03 18.49
CA GLY A 417 0.42 -8.78 19.73
C GLY A 417 1.78 -8.52 20.38
N THR A 418 2.88 -8.46 19.59
CA THR A 418 4.21 -8.13 20.13
C THR A 418 4.30 -6.70 20.68
N ARG A 419 3.58 -5.75 20.08
CA ARG A 419 3.51 -4.35 20.55
C ARG A 419 2.69 -4.22 21.83
N ILE A 420 1.52 -4.86 21.88
CA ILE A 420 0.69 -4.93 23.10
C ILE A 420 1.46 -5.62 24.25
N ALA A 421 2.22 -6.68 23.94
CA ALA A 421 3.03 -7.40 24.91
C ALA A 421 4.07 -6.49 25.59
N ALA A 422 4.69 -5.59 24.82
CA ALA A 422 5.74 -4.67 25.29
C ALA A 422 5.23 -3.57 26.23
N LEU A 423 3.94 -3.24 26.22
CA LEU A 423 3.35 -2.20 27.07
C LEU A 423 3.70 -2.36 28.56
N GLY A 424 4.21 -1.30 29.19
CA GLY A 424 4.53 -1.27 30.62
C GLY A 424 5.71 -2.14 31.04
N ARG A 425 6.57 -2.56 30.10
CA ARG A 425 7.87 -3.15 30.42
C ARG A 425 8.94 -2.07 30.33
N PRO A 426 9.77 -1.88 31.37
CA PRO A 426 10.86 -0.93 31.28
C PRO A 426 11.83 -1.39 30.19
N CYS A 427 12.04 -0.54 29.18
CA CYS A 427 13.30 -0.56 28.43
C CYS A 427 14.41 -0.35 29.46
N LEU A 428 15.54 -1.08 29.35
CA LEU A 428 16.71 -0.90 30.20
C LEU A 428 17.36 0.48 29.91
N THR A 429 16.71 1.54 30.38
CA THR A 429 17.11 2.93 30.23
C THR A 429 16.91 3.66 31.55
N SER A 430 17.77 3.37 32.54
CA SER A 430 18.33 4.34 33.50
C SER A 430 19.23 3.63 34.52
N ALA A 431 20.34 3.05 34.06
CA ALA A 431 21.51 2.93 34.91
C ALA A 431 22.54 3.89 34.32
N PRO A 432 22.95 4.97 35.02
CA PRO A 432 24.14 5.70 34.59
C PRO A 432 25.28 4.70 34.56
N ALA A 433 26.04 4.69 33.46
CA ALA A 433 27.27 3.93 33.36
C ALA A 433 28.17 4.37 34.53
N SER A 434 28.24 3.55 35.59
CA SER A 434 29.30 3.65 36.58
C SER A 434 30.57 3.25 35.84
N GLY A 435 31.28 4.25 35.32
CA GLY A 435 32.58 4.08 34.71
C GLY A 435 33.55 3.56 35.77
N HIS A 436 33.76 2.25 35.78
CA HIS A 436 34.90 1.63 36.43
C HIS A 436 36.12 1.92 35.54
N GLY A 437 36.72 3.10 35.70
CA GLY A 437 37.97 3.48 35.07
C GLY A 437 39.16 2.92 35.84
N HIS A 438 39.67 1.77 35.41
CA HIS A 438 41.08 1.42 35.65
C HIS A 438 41.92 2.06 34.54
N GLY A 439 42.91 2.88 34.90
CA GLY A 439 43.84 3.45 33.93
C GLY A 439 44.85 4.43 34.53
N HIS A 440 46.04 3.89 34.82
CA HIS A 440 47.38 4.47 34.91
C HIS A 440 47.58 6.00 34.84
N GLY A 441 48.39 6.49 35.78
CA GLY A 441 48.89 7.85 35.79
C GLY A 441 49.89 8.14 34.67
N ASP A 442 49.88 9.39 34.22
CA ASP A 442 51.07 10.22 34.05
C ASP A 442 50.62 11.68 33.89
N GLY A 443 51.37 12.58 34.53
CA GLY A 443 51.04 14.00 34.58
C GLY A 443 51.27 14.71 33.25
N HIS A 444 50.58 15.84 33.06
CA HIS A 444 51.21 17.12 32.71
C HIS A 444 50.14 18.22 32.61
N ASN A 445 50.36 19.29 33.37
CA ASN A 445 49.72 20.60 33.23
C ASN A 445 49.93 21.16 31.82
N HIS A 446 48.92 21.80 31.24
CA HIS A 446 49.05 23.12 30.61
C HIS A 446 47.68 23.76 30.37
N ALA A 447 47.47 24.92 30.99
CA ALA A 447 46.42 25.87 30.67
C ALA A 447 46.92 26.83 29.58
N HIS A 448 46.08 27.21 28.62
CA HIS A 448 46.10 28.51 27.94
C HIS A 448 44.74 28.74 27.24
N GLY A 449 44.18 29.95 27.42
CA GLY A 449 42.87 30.37 26.94
C GLY A 449 42.89 31.12 25.61
N HIS A 450 41.95 32.07 25.50
CA HIS A 450 41.61 32.99 24.40
C HIS A 450 40.63 32.41 23.34
N GLU A 451 39.60 33.11 22.81
CA GLU A 451 38.98 34.44 23.05
C GLU A 451 37.77 34.58 22.09
N HIS A 452 36.93 35.62 22.29
CA HIS A 452 35.95 36.25 21.37
C HIS A 452 34.56 35.57 21.13
N TYR A 453 33.41 36.27 21.02
CA TYR A 453 32.98 37.66 21.27
C TYR A 453 31.43 37.77 21.13
N HIS A 454 30.81 38.62 21.98
CA HIS A 454 29.54 39.37 21.86
C HIS A 454 28.15 38.72 21.74
N THR A 455 27.23 39.13 22.64
CA THR A 455 26.30 40.27 22.40
C THR A 455 25.62 40.77 23.70
N HIS A 456 25.26 42.05 23.70
CA HIS A 456 24.78 42.91 24.79
C HIS A 456 23.35 42.63 25.29
N ASN A 457 23.06 42.90 26.59
CA ASN A 457 22.15 44.01 26.95
C ASN A 457 21.97 44.24 28.48
N HIS A 458 22.08 45.53 28.84
CA HIS A 458 21.39 46.30 29.90
C HIS A 458 21.43 45.84 31.38
N ALA A 459 22.14 46.61 32.23
CA ALA A 459 21.51 47.58 33.16
C ALA A 459 22.54 48.14 34.18
N THR A 460 22.88 49.42 34.01
CA THR A 460 23.10 50.50 35.01
C THR A 460 23.57 50.19 36.46
N THR A 461 24.77 50.71 36.78
CA THR A 461 25.12 51.70 37.85
C THR A 461 24.48 51.55 39.24
N ALA A 462 25.15 51.55 40.40
CA ALA A 462 26.35 52.24 40.88
C ALA A 462 26.88 51.52 42.15
N GLY A 463 28.21 51.42 42.37
CA GLY A 463 28.94 52.23 43.38
C GLY A 463 28.97 51.53 44.76
N GLY A 464 30.06 50.91 45.20
CA GLY A 464 31.25 51.58 45.74
C GLY A 464 32.11 50.61 46.58
N THR A 465 33.42 50.58 46.28
CA THR A 465 34.58 50.50 47.19
C THR A 465 34.57 49.56 48.42
N GLU A 466 35.31 48.43 48.30
CA GLU A 466 36.58 48.06 49.01
C GLU A 466 36.75 48.28 50.55
N PRO A 467 37.73 47.63 51.22
CA PRO A 467 37.95 46.19 51.46
C PRO A 467 38.22 45.89 52.97
N ALA A 468 38.39 44.62 53.36
CA ALA A 468 39.38 44.14 54.36
C ALA A 468 38.93 42.85 55.10
N GLU A 469 39.61 41.77 54.75
CA GLU A 469 39.98 40.59 55.55
C GLU A 469 40.84 40.97 56.80
N PRO A 470 41.32 40.04 57.68
CA PRO A 470 40.91 38.65 58.00
C PRO A 470 41.09 38.25 59.52
N LYS A 471 40.98 36.92 59.82
CA LYS A 471 41.63 36.14 60.92
C LYS A 471 41.05 36.31 62.36
N THR A 472 40.95 35.34 63.29
CA THR A 472 41.22 33.88 63.45
C THR A 472 40.83 33.47 64.89
N ALA A 473 40.50 32.18 65.12
CA ALA A 473 40.76 31.35 66.34
C ALA A 473 40.04 31.69 67.69
N HIS A 474 39.12 30.88 68.23
CA HIS A 474 39.20 29.59 68.99
C HIS A 474 38.97 29.76 70.54
N PRO A 475 38.60 28.70 71.32
CA PRO A 475 37.50 28.62 72.31
C PRO A 475 38.04 28.62 73.79
N PRO A 476 37.45 28.03 74.86
CA PRO A 476 36.12 27.40 75.12
C PRO A 476 35.43 27.85 76.44
N THR A 477 34.16 27.48 76.66
CA THR A 477 33.61 27.10 78.00
C THR A 477 32.30 26.32 77.83
N GLU A 478 32.20 25.23 78.60
CA GLU A 478 31.17 24.19 78.61
C GLU A 478 29.97 24.59 79.49
N ASP A 479 28.77 24.07 79.16
CA ASP A 479 27.87 23.37 80.10
C ASP A 479 26.66 22.74 79.37
N GLU A 480 26.56 21.41 79.50
CA GLU A 480 25.45 20.43 79.38
C GLU A 480 24.03 20.89 78.95
N ALA A 481 23.22 20.16 78.15
CA ALA A 481 22.97 18.72 78.17
C ALA A 481 22.18 18.15 76.94
N THR A 482 22.38 16.85 76.70
CA THR A 482 21.41 15.84 76.18
C THR A 482 21.07 15.73 74.68
N SER A 483 21.77 14.84 73.95
CA SER A 483 21.23 13.57 73.42
C SER A 483 22.13 13.01 72.31
N THR A 484 22.41 11.71 72.41
CA THR A 484 23.48 10.97 71.75
C THR A 484 23.18 10.52 70.32
N ALA A 485 24.25 10.48 69.53
CA ALA A 485 24.37 10.12 68.13
C ALA A 485 23.82 8.72 67.75
N SER A 486 23.41 8.60 66.48
CA SER A 486 23.30 7.32 65.77
C SER A 486 23.65 7.51 64.29
N THR A 487 24.76 6.89 63.91
CA THR A 487 25.23 6.47 62.58
C THR A 487 24.18 6.45 61.47
N ALA A 488 24.36 7.27 60.43
CA ALA A 488 23.59 7.17 59.19
C ALA A 488 24.31 6.21 58.21
N SER A 489 23.80 4.99 58.09
CA SER A 489 24.09 4.10 56.96
C SER A 489 23.74 4.75 55.61
N PRO A 490 24.43 4.42 54.51
CA PRO A 490 23.95 4.80 53.18
C PRO A 490 22.62 4.09 52.94
N ALA A 491 21.56 4.89 52.73
CA ALA A 491 20.24 4.38 52.41
C ALA A 491 20.33 3.47 51.18
N ALA A 492 19.93 2.21 51.36
CA ALA A 492 19.71 1.27 50.28
C ALA A 492 18.73 1.89 49.27
N VAL A 493 19.16 2.02 48.02
CA VAL A 493 18.29 2.39 46.90
C VAL A 493 17.28 1.25 46.73
N SER A 494 16.04 1.49 47.14
CA SER A 494 14.90 0.61 46.88
C SER A 494 14.74 0.40 45.37
N PRO A 495 14.46 -0.83 44.90
CA PRO A 495 14.28 -1.09 43.48
C PRO A 495 13.03 -0.37 42.97
N SER A 496 13.14 0.29 41.81
CA SER A 496 12.05 0.98 41.12
C SER A 496 10.84 0.06 40.96
N ALA A 497 9.68 0.48 41.47
CA ALA A 497 8.43 -0.24 41.30
C ALA A 497 8.08 -0.38 39.81
N SER A 498 8.12 -1.60 39.29
CA SER A 498 7.73 -1.93 37.91
C SER A 498 6.24 -1.70 37.70
N GLN A 499 5.85 -0.61 37.02
CA GLN A 499 4.44 -0.36 36.69
C GLN A 499 4.01 -1.22 35.50
N HIS A 500 3.33 -2.32 35.80
CA HIS A 500 2.82 -3.26 34.82
C HIS A 500 1.42 -2.81 34.35
N VAL A 501 1.26 -2.53 33.06
CA VAL A 501 -0.09 -2.42 32.46
C VAL A 501 -0.83 -3.73 32.75
N SER A 502 -2.05 -3.62 33.32
CA SER A 502 -2.83 -4.80 33.69
C SER A 502 -3.04 -5.71 32.48
N LEU A 503 -2.81 -7.02 32.67
CA LEU A 503 -3.03 -8.03 31.63
C LEU A 503 -4.45 -7.96 31.05
N ARG A 504 -5.45 -7.59 31.86
CA ARG A 504 -6.83 -7.41 31.40
C ARG A 504 -6.95 -6.34 30.30
N LYS A 505 -6.20 -5.23 30.42
CA LYS A 505 -6.19 -4.18 29.38
C LYS A 505 -5.57 -4.70 28.10
N LYS A 506 -4.43 -5.39 28.19
CA LYS A 506 -3.75 -6.03 27.06
C LYS A 506 -4.65 -7.04 26.33
N LEU A 507 -5.39 -7.85 27.09
CA LEU A 507 -6.32 -8.84 26.54
C LEU A 507 -7.55 -8.18 25.88
N LEU A 508 -8.04 -7.05 26.40
CA LEU A 508 -9.14 -6.31 25.78
C LEU A 508 -8.74 -5.69 24.44
N LEU A 509 -7.53 -5.12 24.37
CA LEU A 509 -6.93 -4.61 23.14
C LEU A 509 -6.80 -5.72 22.09
N ALA A 510 -6.18 -6.85 22.48
CA ALA A 510 -6.06 -8.03 21.62
C ALA A 510 -7.41 -8.61 21.16
N LEU A 511 -8.42 -8.61 22.04
CA LEU A 511 -9.75 -9.09 21.69
C LEU A 511 -10.45 -8.20 20.65
N ALA A 512 -10.23 -6.89 20.68
CA ALA A 512 -10.78 -5.97 19.68
C ALA A 512 -10.29 -6.33 18.28
N PHE A 513 -8.99 -6.60 18.12
CA PHE A 513 -8.40 -7.09 16.87
C PHE A 513 -8.93 -8.47 16.47
N ALA A 514 -9.04 -9.41 17.41
CA ALA A 514 -9.48 -10.77 17.07
C ALA A 514 -10.93 -10.81 16.52
N LEU A 515 -11.79 -9.89 16.99
CA LEU A 515 -13.22 -9.86 16.64
C LEU A 515 -13.56 -9.01 15.41
N VAL A 516 -12.70 -8.07 15.00
CA VAL A 516 -13.07 -7.11 13.93
C VAL A 516 -13.23 -7.78 12.56
N THR A 517 -12.32 -8.69 12.16
CA THR A 517 -12.42 -9.36 10.85
C THR A 517 -13.64 -10.29 10.78
N PRO A 518 -13.91 -11.16 11.78
CA PRO A 518 -15.16 -11.93 11.81
C PRO A 518 -16.42 -11.06 11.82
N LEU A 519 -16.38 -9.89 12.46
CA LEU A 519 -17.48 -8.92 12.41
C LEU A 519 -17.67 -8.37 11.00
N GLY A 520 -16.58 -8.00 10.30
CA GLY A 520 -16.61 -7.60 8.89
C GLY A 520 -17.22 -8.69 8.00
N MET A 521 -16.80 -9.94 8.18
CA MET A 521 -17.38 -11.10 7.48
C MET A 521 -18.87 -11.27 7.77
N ALA A 522 -19.30 -11.13 9.03
CA ALA A 522 -20.72 -11.23 9.40
C ALA A 522 -21.56 -10.13 8.73
N ILE A 523 -21.04 -8.89 8.70
CA ILE A 523 -21.68 -7.76 8.01
C ILE A 523 -21.76 -8.03 6.51
N GLY A 524 -20.66 -8.48 5.89
CA GLY A 524 -20.62 -8.79 4.46
C GLY A 524 -21.59 -9.91 4.08
N ILE A 525 -21.70 -10.99 4.88
CA ILE A 525 -22.69 -12.05 4.69
C ILE A 525 -24.13 -11.49 4.72
N GLY A 526 -24.42 -10.58 5.65
CA GLY A 526 -25.72 -9.90 5.73
C GLY A 526 -26.00 -8.98 4.54
N ALA A 527 -24.96 -8.37 3.97
CA ALA A 527 -25.05 -7.43 2.87
C ALA A 527 -24.93 -8.08 1.47
N LEU A 528 -24.68 -9.39 1.35
CA LEU A 528 -24.46 -10.10 0.08
C LEU A 528 -25.50 -9.79 -1.01
N ARG A 529 -26.78 -9.65 -0.63
CA ARG A 529 -27.90 -9.41 -1.57
C ARG A 529 -28.06 -7.96 -2.01
N GLN A 530 -27.36 -7.01 -1.38
CA GLN A 530 -27.47 -5.58 -1.65
C GLN A 530 -26.14 -4.92 -2.03
N PHE A 531 -25.00 -5.54 -1.72
CA PHE A 531 -23.68 -5.01 -2.03
C PHE A 531 -23.41 -4.99 -3.54
N ASN A 532 -23.13 -3.81 -4.09
CA ASN A 532 -22.61 -3.64 -5.44
C ASN A 532 -21.19 -3.07 -5.36
N GLY A 533 -20.17 -3.89 -5.63
CA GLY A 533 -18.77 -3.45 -5.59
C GLY A 533 -18.44 -2.39 -6.64
N ASN A 534 -19.22 -2.32 -7.72
CA ASN A 534 -19.03 -1.36 -8.82
C ASN A 534 -19.85 -0.07 -8.63
N ASP A 535 -20.60 0.06 -7.53
CA ASP A 535 -21.33 1.29 -7.23
C ASP A 535 -20.34 2.41 -6.85
N PRO A 536 -20.40 3.60 -7.50
CA PRO A 536 -19.44 4.68 -7.26
C PRO A 536 -19.29 5.07 -5.79
N ALA A 537 -20.39 5.11 -5.04
CA ALA A 537 -20.34 5.46 -3.63
C ALA A 537 -19.63 4.38 -2.79
N THR A 538 -19.82 3.10 -3.13
CA THR A 538 -19.13 1.98 -2.50
C THR A 538 -17.63 2.01 -2.78
N VAL A 539 -17.24 2.21 -4.04
CA VAL A 539 -15.83 2.30 -4.45
C VAL A 539 -15.13 3.48 -3.77
N ILE A 540 -15.73 4.68 -3.80
CA ILE A 540 -15.18 5.87 -3.13
C ILE A 540 -15.02 5.61 -1.62
N ALA A 541 -16.00 5.00 -0.98
CA ALA A 541 -15.95 4.73 0.45
C ALA A 541 -14.82 3.74 0.82
N ILE A 542 -14.72 2.62 0.12
CA ILE A 542 -13.68 1.61 0.37
C ILE A 542 -12.30 2.18 0.06
N GLY A 543 -12.12 2.79 -1.11
CA GLY A 543 -10.84 3.39 -1.51
C GLY A 543 -10.38 4.50 -0.56
N THR A 544 -11.28 5.35 -0.08
CA THR A 544 -10.95 6.41 0.89
C THR A 544 -10.53 5.83 2.23
N LEU A 545 -11.26 4.83 2.74
CA LEU A 545 -10.95 4.22 4.04
C LEU A 545 -9.63 3.45 4.01
N ASP A 546 -9.33 2.75 2.91
CA ASP A 546 -8.06 2.03 2.75
C ASP A 546 -6.88 3.00 2.57
N ALA A 547 -7.02 4.07 1.76
CA ALA A 547 -5.97 5.08 1.62
C ALA A 547 -5.68 5.78 2.96
N LEU A 548 -6.72 6.14 3.71
CA LEU A 548 -6.57 6.78 5.02
C LEU A 548 -5.87 5.85 6.01
N SER A 549 -6.30 4.58 6.06
CA SER A 549 -5.70 3.58 6.94
C SER A 549 -4.25 3.26 6.53
N ALA A 550 -3.94 3.23 5.23
CA ALA A 550 -2.57 3.11 4.74
C ALA A 550 -1.70 4.22 5.31
N GLY A 551 -2.15 5.47 5.25
CA GLY A 551 -1.42 6.61 5.83
C GLY A 551 -1.15 6.45 7.32
N ILE A 552 -2.15 5.99 8.08
CA ILE A 552 -1.99 5.72 9.52
C ILE A 552 -0.94 4.63 9.77
N LEU A 553 -1.02 3.51 9.05
CA LEU A 553 -0.09 2.40 9.20
C LEU A 553 1.33 2.73 8.71
N VAL A 554 1.49 3.56 7.68
CA VAL A 554 2.81 4.07 7.27
C VAL A 554 3.42 4.90 8.39
N TRP A 555 2.67 5.80 9.02
CA TRP A 555 3.16 6.62 10.13
C TRP A 555 3.67 5.73 11.27
N VAL A 556 2.79 4.83 11.74
CA VAL A 556 3.10 3.95 12.85
C VAL A 556 4.24 2.99 12.51
N GLY A 557 4.20 2.36 11.34
CA GLY A 557 5.20 1.39 10.90
C GLY A 557 6.59 2.00 10.72
N VAL A 558 6.69 3.15 10.04
CA VAL A 558 7.98 3.78 9.72
C VAL A 558 8.52 4.60 10.89
N VAL A 559 7.69 5.47 11.48
CA VAL A 559 8.15 6.41 12.51
C VAL A 559 8.18 5.74 13.88
N GLU A 560 7.05 5.20 14.32
CA GLU A 560 6.92 4.70 15.70
C GLU A 560 7.51 3.31 15.93
N MET A 561 7.49 2.45 14.91
CA MET A 561 7.99 1.10 15.03
C MET A 561 9.43 1.02 14.55
N TRP A 562 9.73 1.40 13.31
CA TRP A 562 11.07 1.25 12.74
C TRP A 562 12.06 2.31 13.26
N ALA A 563 11.81 3.59 13.01
CA ALA A 563 12.75 4.66 13.38
C ALA A 563 12.95 4.74 14.91
N HIS A 564 11.89 4.62 15.70
CA HIS A 564 12.01 4.63 17.15
C HIS A 564 12.86 3.47 17.67
N ASP A 565 12.69 2.26 17.15
CA ASP A 565 13.42 1.08 17.62
C ASP A 565 14.91 1.11 17.28
N TRP A 566 15.24 1.70 16.14
CA TRP A 566 16.59 1.65 15.56
C TRP A 566 17.40 2.92 15.74
N MET A 567 16.77 4.09 15.77
CA MET A 567 17.46 5.39 15.72
C MET A 567 17.15 6.28 16.93
N LEU A 568 15.91 6.32 17.43
CA LEU A 568 15.49 7.29 18.44
C LEU A 568 15.65 6.78 19.88
N GLY A 569 16.70 6.00 20.14
CA GLY A 569 17.02 5.49 21.48
C GLY A 569 16.27 4.21 21.88
N GLY A 570 15.61 3.54 20.94
CA GLY A 570 14.98 2.24 21.15
C GLY A 570 15.96 1.08 21.37
N GLU A 571 15.42 -0.12 21.57
CA GLU A 571 16.18 -1.30 22.00
C GLU A 571 17.35 -1.67 21.07
N MET A 572 17.23 -1.42 19.76
CA MET A 572 18.25 -1.80 18.79
C MET A 572 19.45 -0.86 18.78
N THR A 573 19.32 0.38 19.28
CA THR A 573 20.44 1.36 19.35
C THR A 573 21.60 0.90 20.23
N ARG A 574 21.32 0.03 21.22
CA ARG A 574 22.30 -0.49 22.18
C ARG A 574 22.50 -2.01 22.04
N ALA A 575 21.89 -2.62 21.03
CA ALA A 575 21.96 -4.06 20.84
C ALA A 575 23.34 -4.48 20.30
N GLY A 576 23.81 -5.65 20.75
CA GLY A 576 25.01 -6.27 20.17
C GLY A 576 24.80 -6.68 18.71
N PRO A 577 25.87 -6.84 17.92
CA PRO A 577 25.80 -6.99 16.47
C PRO A 577 24.93 -8.17 16.01
N ILE A 578 24.98 -9.30 16.72
CA ILE A 578 24.17 -10.50 16.42
C ILE A 578 22.67 -10.18 16.50
N ARG A 579 22.25 -9.48 17.56
CA ARG A 579 20.84 -9.14 17.77
C ARG A 579 20.36 -8.14 16.71
N THR A 580 21.21 -7.20 16.32
CA THR A 580 20.93 -6.24 15.25
C THR A 580 20.76 -6.93 13.91
N VAL A 581 21.66 -7.85 13.54
CA VAL A 581 21.55 -8.61 12.27
C VAL A 581 20.28 -9.48 12.26
N LEU A 582 20.00 -10.19 13.35
CA LEU A 582 18.77 -10.98 13.47
C LEU A 582 17.51 -10.11 13.37
N GLY A 583 17.52 -8.93 13.99
CA GLY A 583 16.42 -7.97 13.91
C GLY A 583 16.21 -7.45 12.48
N PHE A 584 17.29 -7.07 11.79
CA PHE A 584 17.21 -6.60 10.40
C PHE A 584 16.68 -7.67 9.46
N LEU A 585 17.22 -8.89 9.55
CA LEU A 585 16.76 -10.02 8.74
C LEU A 585 15.29 -10.33 9.00
N ALA A 586 14.86 -10.33 10.26
CA ALA A 586 13.46 -10.55 10.61
C ALA A 586 12.53 -9.47 10.02
N LEU A 587 12.94 -8.19 10.09
CA LEU A 587 12.21 -7.08 9.49
C LEU A 587 12.05 -7.25 7.97
N VAL A 588 13.13 -7.57 7.26
CA VAL A 588 13.09 -7.80 5.80
C VAL A 588 12.23 -9.01 5.45
N VAL A 589 12.35 -10.11 6.20
CA VAL A 589 11.51 -11.30 6.01
C VAL A 589 10.04 -10.97 6.23
N GLY A 590 9.71 -10.16 7.23
CA GLY A 590 8.33 -9.68 7.46
C GLY A 590 7.78 -8.90 6.28
N MET A 591 8.57 -7.99 5.71
CA MET A 591 8.17 -7.23 4.51
C MET A 591 7.97 -8.15 3.31
N ALA A 592 8.96 -8.99 3.00
CA ALA A 592 8.96 -9.85 1.82
C ALA A 592 7.83 -10.88 1.86
N LEU A 593 7.61 -11.51 3.01
CA LEU A 593 6.55 -12.50 3.18
C LEU A 593 5.18 -11.84 2.98
N MET A 594 4.96 -10.69 3.62
CA MET A 594 3.69 -9.99 3.52
C MET A 594 3.43 -9.45 2.11
N SER A 595 4.47 -9.00 1.41
CA SER A 595 4.40 -8.61 -0.01
C SER A 595 4.08 -9.81 -0.90
N LEU A 596 4.70 -10.98 -0.64
CA LEU A 596 4.42 -12.20 -1.39
C LEU A 596 2.97 -12.62 -1.25
N LEU A 597 2.38 -12.55 -0.06
CA LEU A 597 0.95 -12.83 0.13
C LEU A 597 0.09 -11.90 -0.75
N GLY A 598 0.50 -10.65 -0.97
CA GLY A 598 -0.18 -9.71 -1.86
C GLY A 598 -0.14 -10.07 -3.35
N LYS A 599 0.73 -10.99 -3.77
CA LYS A 599 0.67 -11.53 -5.14
C LYS A 599 -0.49 -12.52 -5.33
N TRP A 600 -0.88 -13.20 -4.24
CA TRP A 600 -1.89 -14.27 -4.27
C TRP A 600 -3.25 -13.83 -3.73
N ALA A 601 -3.29 -12.75 -2.95
CA ALA A 601 -4.49 -12.03 -2.56
C ALA A 601 -4.94 -11.11 -3.71
#